data_AF-A0A944N1Y0-F1
#
_entry.id   AF-A0A944N1Y0-F1
#
_cell.length_a   1.000
_cell.length_b   1.000
_cell.length_c   1.000
_cell.angle_alpha   90.00
_cell.angle_beta   90.00
_cell.angle_gamma   90.00
#
_symmetry.space_group_name_H-M   'P 1'
#
loop_
_entity.id
_entity.type
_entity.pdbx_description
1 polymer ?
#
loop_
_entity_poly.entity_id
_entity_poly.type
_entity_poly.pdbx_seq_one_letter_code
_entity_poly.pdbx_strand_id
1 'polypeptide(L)'
;QARLKFLVAKLGIEEFRRLVWEERQVLTDDPRWTSYLEELPAYAEKPLKSPSTLSEEKPFPEGFTEWQRSNVKAQKQPGYAIATVALPLGDLSSEQTRKLADVARLYIGDSIRTTVEQNFVFRWVSEADLPDLYLDLQKIGLADSGANTIIDVTSCPGTDTCKLGISASRGLAEELRTRLAAKSYEMDEAVRNLRIKVSGCFNSCGQHHVADIGFFGNSRTLNGYKVPHFQVILGGQWAENAGAFGMTIGAVPSKRIPEVVDRITDHYVRSRKQGEIFCDFIARIGKKELRSQIENLMKNAPTFEENPDFYRDWGDPREFTMLDRGIGECAGEVISSSQFDLADAEREVFEAQLELEKKNYAEADALAYRSMVGASRALVKQQYYDIPEPPEIVVEEFTHRFLDTELFYDKYAKGKFARYLLQRHQQGPVHADADSVHQLIDQAQLFIDAAYACYARCAVE
;
A
#
# COMPACT_ATOMS: atom_id res chain seq x y z
N GLN A 1 11.99 4.40 15.49
CA GLN A 1 12.07 2.99 15.02
C GLN A 1 12.92 2.98 13.74
N ALA A 2 14.18 2.50 13.78
CA ALA A 2 15.08 2.57 12.63
C ALA A 2 14.72 1.49 11.59
N ARG A 3 14.26 1.90 10.41
CA ARG A 3 13.99 0.96 9.31
C ARG A 3 15.32 0.38 8.82
N LEU A 4 15.42 -0.96 8.73
CA LEU A 4 16.60 -1.69 8.25
C LEU A 4 17.23 -1.10 6.97
N LYS A 5 16.40 -0.61 6.05
CA LYS A 5 16.85 0.04 4.80
C LYS A 5 17.82 1.20 5.02
N PHE A 6 17.64 2.00 6.07
CA PHE A 6 18.51 3.15 6.37
C PHE A 6 19.83 2.70 6.98
N LEU A 7 19.80 1.65 7.80
CA LEU A 7 21.00 1.04 8.35
C LEU A 7 21.85 0.42 7.23
N VAL A 8 21.23 -0.30 6.29
CA VAL A 8 21.91 -0.84 5.10
C VAL A 8 22.46 0.28 4.21
N ALA A 9 21.72 1.37 4.01
CA ALA A 9 22.22 2.52 3.24
C ALA A 9 23.41 3.20 3.90
N LYS A 10 23.42 3.31 5.23
CA LYS A 10 24.50 3.93 6.01
C LYS A 10 25.76 3.05 6.07
N LEU A 11 25.59 1.75 6.31
CA LEU A 11 26.72 0.82 6.52
C LEU A 11 27.22 0.18 5.22
N GLY A 12 26.37 0.11 4.19
CA GLY A 12 26.56 -0.77 3.04
C GLY A 12 26.13 -2.21 3.35
N ILE A 13 25.75 -2.96 2.30
CA ILE A 13 25.21 -4.32 2.44
C ILE A 13 26.22 -5.32 3.01
N GLU A 14 27.51 -5.14 2.70
CA GLU A 14 28.56 -6.06 3.15
C GLU A 14 28.83 -5.93 4.66
N GLU A 15 28.95 -4.70 5.17
CA GLU A 15 29.15 -4.48 6.61
C GLU A 15 27.91 -4.88 7.42
N PHE A 16 26.72 -4.55 6.92
CA PHE A 16 25.48 -5.01 7.53
C PHE A 16 25.43 -6.55 7.64
N ARG A 17 25.79 -7.27 6.56
CA ARG A 17 25.88 -8.75 6.60
C ARG A 17 26.89 -9.21 7.63
N ARG A 18 28.09 -8.60 7.68
CA ARG A 18 29.13 -8.96 8.65
C ARG A 18 28.60 -8.87 10.08
N LEU A 19 27.93 -7.78 10.43
CA LEU A 19 27.31 -7.57 11.74
C LEU A 19 26.20 -8.59 12.03
N VAL A 20 25.34 -8.90 11.05
CA VAL A 20 24.31 -9.94 11.20
C VAL A 20 24.94 -11.31 11.48
N TRP A 21 26.03 -11.64 10.80
CA TRP A 21 26.75 -12.89 11.02
C TRP A 21 27.46 -12.93 12.38
N GLU A 22 28.04 -11.81 12.82
CA GLU A 22 28.64 -11.65 14.14
C GLU A 22 27.59 -11.83 15.25
N GLU A 23 26.43 -11.17 15.13
CA GLU A 23 25.32 -11.33 16.06
C GLU A 23 24.81 -12.78 16.07
N ARG A 24 24.69 -13.41 14.89
CA ARG A 24 24.25 -14.80 14.78
C ARG A 24 25.18 -15.78 15.49
N GLN A 25 26.47 -15.48 15.63
CA GLN A 25 27.43 -16.34 16.35
C GLN A 25 27.22 -16.32 17.87
N VAL A 26 26.67 -15.24 18.42
CA VAL A 26 26.42 -15.10 19.86
C VAL A 26 25.01 -15.53 20.28
N LEU A 27 24.12 -15.78 19.31
CA LEU A 27 22.80 -16.34 19.57
C LEU A 27 22.94 -17.77 20.09
N THR A 28 22.46 -18.00 21.32
CA THR A 28 22.39 -19.34 21.90
C THR A 28 21.41 -20.21 21.10
N ASP A 29 21.80 -21.47 20.88
CA ASP A 29 20.88 -22.47 20.32
C ASP A 29 19.64 -22.59 21.22
N ASP A 30 18.48 -22.35 20.64
CA ASP A 30 17.19 -22.50 21.31
C ASP A 30 16.41 -23.61 20.60
N PRO A 31 16.42 -24.84 21.12
CA PRO A 31 15.78 -25.98 20.47
C PRO A 31 14.28 -25.77 20.26
N ARG A 32 13.63 -24.83 20.96
CA ARG A 32 12.22 -24.47 20.73
C ARG A 32 11.98 -23.93 19.32
N TRP A 33 12.99 -23.38 18.66
CA TRP A 33 12.91 -22.82 17.30
C TRP A 33 12.89 -23.90 16.22
N THR A 34 13.31 -25.13 16.54
CA THR A 34 13.40 -26.23 15.58
C THR A 34 12.68 -27.50 16.04
N SER A 35 12.26 -27.58 17.30
CA SER A 35 11.61 -28.78 17.85
C SER A 35 10.33 -29.17 17.10
N TYR A 36 9.60 -28.20 16.55
CA TYR A 36 8.40 -28.46 15.75
C TYR A 36 8.70 -29.11 14.38
N LEU A 37 9.96 -29.10 13.93
CA LEU A 37 10.35 -29.70 12.64
C LEU A 37 10.14 -31.21 12.63
N GLU A 38 10.29 -31.88 13.78
CA GLU A 38 10.05 -33.32 13.92
C GLU A 38 8.56 -33.68 13.73
N GLU A 39 7.67 -32.74 14.06
CA GLU A 39 6.22 -32.89 13.92
C GLU A 39 5.70 -32.50 12.53
N LEU A 40 6.50 -31.82 11.70
CA LEU A 40 6.10 -31.40 10.34
C LEU A 40 5.51 -32.53 9.46
N PRO A 41 6.03 -33.78 9.48
CA PRO A 41 5.44 -34.87 8.71
C PRO A 41 3.98 -35.16 9.06
N ALA A 42 3.51 -34.83 10.28
CA ALA A 42 2.12 -34.98 10.67
C ALA A 42 1.18 -34.01 9.91
N TYR A 43 1.71 -32.88 9.42
CA TYR A 43 0.99 -31.88 8.63
C TYR A 43 1.18 -32.07 7.11
N ALA A 44 1.75 -33.20 6.68
CA ALA A 44 1.92 -33.50 5.27
C ALA A 44 0.56 -33.74 4.60
N GLU A 45 0.24 -32.92 3.61
CA GLU A 45 -0.98 -33.08 2.83
C GLU A 45 -0.94 -34.36 1.98
N LYS A 46 -2.02 -35.14 2.06
CA LYS A 46 -2.26 -36.32 1.21
C LYS A 46 -3.55 -36.14 0.45
N PRO A 47 -3.65 -36.64 -0.79
CA PRO A 47 -4.90 -36.61 -1.52
C PRO A 47 -5.96 -37.46 -0.81
N LEU A 48 -7.17 -36.91 -0.69
CA LEU A 48 -8.32 -37.62 -0.12
C LEU A 48 -8.82 -38.72 -1.06
N LYS A 49 -8.84 -38.43 -2.37
CA LYS A 49 -9.34 -39.31 -3.43
C LYS A 49 -8.21 -39.70 -4.39
N SER A 50 -8.35 -40.86 -5.02
CA SER A 50 -7.43 -41.30 -6.07
C SER A 50 -7.43 -40.33 -7.27
N PRO A 51 -6.30 -40.25 -8.00
CA PRO A 51 -6.25 -39.41 -9.20
C PRO A 51 -7.24 -39.93 -10.24
N SER A 52 -7.91 -39.02 -10.93
CA SER A 52 -8.84 -39.35 -12.02
C SER A 52 -8.82 -38.24 -13.05
N THR A 53 -9.15 -38.56 -14.29
CA THR A 53 -9.27 -37.59 -15.38
C THR A 53 -10.69 -37.05 -15.46
N LEU A 54 -10.83 -35.80 -15.90
CA LEU A 54 -12.13 -35.22 -16.20
C LEU A 54 -12.81 -36.01 -17.34
N SER A 55 -14.07 -36.40 -17.14
CA SER A 55 -14.88 -37.05 -18.18
C SER A 55 -15.69 -36.01 -18.96
N GLU A 56 -15.61 -36.07 -20.28
CA GLU A 56 -16.41 -35.23 -21.20
C GLU A 56 -17.71 -35.91 -21.66
N GLU A 57 -18.04 -37.09 -21.11
CA GLU A 57 -19.23 -37.86 -21.52
C GLU A 57 -20.55 -37.19 -21.12
N LYS A 58 -20.52 -36.31 -20.11
CA LYS A 58 -21.68 -35.56 -19.62
C LYS A 58 -21.50 -34.07 -19.91
N PRO A 59 -22.60 -33.35 -20.25
CA PRO A 59 -22.53 -31.90 -20.39
C PRO A 59 -22.14 -31.26 -19.05
N PHE A 60 -21.21 -30.31 -19.11
CA PHE A 60 -20.79 -29.57 -17.94
C PHE A 60 -21.87 -28.59 -17.46
N PRO A 61 -21.91 -28.27 -16.15
CA PRO A 61 -22.77 -27.22 -15.63
C PRO A 61 -22.54 -25.86 -16.31
N GLU A 62 -23.56 -25.03 -16.36
CA GLU A 62 -23.45 -23.67 -16.88
C GLU A 62 -22.39 -22.86 -16.11
N GLY A 63 -21.50 -22.17 -16.83
CA GLY A 63 -20.39 -21.39 -16.27
C GLY A 63 -19.15 -22.21 -15.88
N PHE A 64 -19.24 -23.55 -15.81
CA PHE A 64 -18.11 -24.41 -15.43
C PHE A 64 -16.88 -24.20 -16.32
N THR A 65 -17.06 -24.14 -17.64
CA THR A 65 -15.95 -23.98 -18.59
C THR A 65 -15.15 -22.70 -18.35
N GLU A 66 -15.83 -21.61 -18.02
CA GLU A 66 -15.18 -20.32 -17.73
C GLU A 66 -14.47 -20.34 -16.38
N TRP A 67 -15.12 -20.92 -15.37
CA TRP A 67 -14.51 -21.15 -14.06
C TRP A 67 -13.28 -22.05 -14.18
N GLN A 68 -13.36 -23.17 -14.90
CA GLN A 68 -12.23 -24.07 -15.12
C GLN A 68 -11.06 -23.34 -15.78
N ARG A 69 -11.32 -22.54 -16.81
CA ARG A 69 -10.29 -21.78 -17.54
C ARG A 69 -9.48 -20.84 -16.64
N SER A 70 -10.13 -20.20 -15.68
CA SER A 70 -9.52 -19.13 -14.86
C SER A 70 -9.08 -19.62 -13.48
N ASN A 71 -9.87 -20.47 -12.85
CA ASN A 71 -9.70 -20.88 -11.47
C ASN A 71 -8.96 -22.22 -11.32
N VAL A 72 -8.91 -23.06 -12.37
CA VAL A 72 -8.29 -24.39 -12.31
C VAL A 72 -6.95 -24.41 -13.03
N LYS A 73 -5.95 -25.03 -12.41
CA LYS A 73 -4.65 -25.33 -13.01
C LYS A 73 -4.31 -26.79 -12.78
N ALA A 74 -3.64 -27.41 -13.74
CA ALA A 74 -3.10 -28.76 -13.57
C ALA A 74 -2.13 -28.79 -12.37
N GLN A 75 -2.30 -29.77 -11.49
CA GLN A 75 -1.30 -30.02 -10.45
C GLN A 75 -0.11 -30.78 -11.05
N LYS A 76 1.04 -30.75 -10.37
CA LYS A 76 2.23 -31.51 -10.79
C LYS A 76 1.96 -33.03 -10.89
N GLN A 77 1.07 -33.56 -10.05
CA GLN A 77 0.69 -34.97 -10.05
C GLN A 77 -0.45 -35.20 -11.04
N PRO A 78 -0.31 -36.15 -12.01
CA PRO A 78 -1.36 -36.43 -12.98
C PRO A 78 -2.69 -36.86 -12.35
N GLY A 79 -3.81 -36.42 -12.95
CA GLY A 79 -5.16 -36.71 -12.47
C GLY A 79 -5.57 -35.91 -11.23
N TYR A 80 -4.79 -34.88 -10.88
CA TYR A 80 -5.12 -33.89 -9.86
C TYR A 80 -5.05 -32.48 -10.41
N ALA A 81 -5.93 -31.63 -9.90
CA ALA A 81 -5.99 -30.20 -10.19
C ALA A 81 -5.80 -29.36 -8.92
N ILE A 82 -5.38 -28.12 -9.15
CA ILE A 82 -5.41 -27.03 -8.20
C ILE A 82 -6.63 -26.19 -8.57
N ALA A 83 -7.58 -26.03 -7.66
CA ALA A 83 -8.75 -25.16 -7.84
C ALA A 83 -8.65 -23.93 -6.93
N THR A 84 -8.78 -22.75 -7.52
CA THR A 84 -8.76 -21.47 -6.80
C THR A 84 -10.19 -21.01 -6.54
N VAL A 85 -10.50 -20.75 -5.27
CA VAL A 85 -11.77 -20.13 -4.88
C VAL A 85 -11.53 -18.63 -4.85
N ALA A 86 -12.12 -17.92 -5.82
CA ALA A 86 -12.01 -16.47 -5.92
C ALA A 86 -12.80 -15.81 -4.79
N LEU A 87 -12.18 -14.86 -4.11
CA LEU A 87 -12.72 -14.09 -3.00
C LEU A 87 -12.55 -12.60 -3.34
N PRO A 88 -13.55 -11.96 -3.96
CA PRO A 88 -13.48 -10.53 -4.27
C PRO A 88 -13.11 -9.72 -3.02
N LEU A 89 -12.04 -8.92 -3.12
CA LEU A 89 -11.48 -8.13 -2.02
C LEU A 89 -11.02 -8.93 -0.79
N GLY A 90 -10.90 -10.26 -0.91
CA GLY A 90 -10.63 -11.17 0.19
C GLY A 90 -11.80 -11.35 1.16
N ASP A 91 -13.02 -10.96 0.77
CA ASP A 91 -14.18 -11.00 1.65
C ASP A 91 -14.80 -12.40 1.72
N LEU A 92 -15.10 -12.81 2.94
CA LEU A 92 -15.75 -14.08 3.23
C LEU A 92 -16.56 -13.98 4.52
N SER A 93 -17.85 -14.28 4.45
CA SER A 93 -18.68 -14.33 5.66
C SER A 93 -18.36 -15.55 6.53
N SER A 94 -18.71 -15.49 7.81
CA SER A 94 -18.55 -16.63 8.74
C SER A 94 -19.36 -17.86 8.29
N GLU A 95 -20.54 -17.65 7.70
CA GLU A 95 -21.37 -18.73 7.15
C GLU A 95 -20.71 -19.37 5.94
N GLN A 96 -20.26 -18.57 4.96
CA GLN A 96 -19.53 -19.07 3.80
C GLN A 96 -18.26 -19.80 4.22
N THR A 97 -17.53 -19.30 5.22
CA THR A 97 -16.31 -19.95 5.75
C THR A 97 -16.61 -21.35 6.27
N ARG A 98 -17.67 -21.53 7.07
CA ARG A 98 -18.06 -22.85 7.60
C ARG A 98 -18.47 -23.80 6.49
N LYS A 99 -19.27 -23.34 5.53
CA LYS A 99 -19.70 -24.16 4.39
C LYS A 99 -18.53 -24.51 3.47
N LEU A 100 -17.60 -23.58 3.26
CA LEU A 100 -16.39 -23.85 2.47
C LEU A 100 -15.52 -24.91 3.14
N ALA A 101 -15.45 -24.94 4.48
CA ALA A 101 -14.77 -26.00 5.21
C ALA A 101 -15.46 -27.37 5.00
N ASP A 102 -16.79 -27.41 4.91
CA ASP A 102 -17.52 -28.64 4.58
C ASP A 102 -17.22 -29.10 3.14
N VAL A 103 -17.20 -28.17 2.17
CA VAL A 103 -16.78 -28.45 0.78
C VAL A 103 -15.33 -28.98 0.76
N ALA A 104 -14.40 -28.34 1.46
CA ALA A 104 -13.02 -28.80 1.52
C ALA A 104 -12.91 -30.25 2.05
N ARG A 105 -13.68 -30.62 3.09
CA ARG A 105 -13.72 -31.99 3.61
C ARG A 105 -14.21 -33.03 2.62
N LEU A 106 -15.09 -32.65 1.69
CA LEU A 106 -15.61 -33.54 0.65
C LEU A 106 -14.59 -33.83 -0.46
N TYR A 107 -13.76 -32.83 -0.82
CA TYR A 107 -12.91 -32.91 -2.01
C TYR A 107 -11.42 -33.06 -1.70
N ILE A 108 -10.91 -32.43 -0.63
CA ILE A 108 -9.47 -32.31 -0.36
C ILE A 108 -9.07 -32.63 1.09
N GLY A 109 -10.04 -32.83 1.99
CA GLY A 109 -9.79 -33.10 3.41
C GLY A 109 -9.79 -31.82 4.25
N ASP A 110 -8.68 -31.49 4.90
CA ASP A 110 -8.60 -30.45 5.94
C ASP A 110 -7.63 -29.31 5.62
N SER A 111 -7.06 -29.29 4.41
CA SER A 111 -6.03 -28.31 4.04
C SER A 111 -6.49 -27.33 2.98
N ILE A 112 -6.44 -26.03 3.32
CA ILE A 112 -6.68 -24.92 2.40
C ILE A 112 -5.45 -24.01 2.43
N ARG A 113 -5.05 -23.49 1.27
CA ARG A 113 -3.97 -22.50 1.16
C ARG A 113 -4.54 -21.13 0.81
N THR A 114 -3.88 -20.06 1.25
CA THR A 114 -4.22 -18.69 0.88
C THR A 114 -3.21 -18.16 -0.16
N THR A 115 -3.64 -17.19 -0.97
CA THR A 115 -2.76 -16.52 -1.93
C THR A 115 -2.58 -15.05 -1.57
N VAL A 116 -1.55 -14.45 -2.16
CA VAL A 116 -1.26 -13.01 -2.13
C VAL A 116 -2.24 -12.18 -2.98
N GLU A 117 -3.08 -12.84 -3.78
CA GLU A 117 -4.26 -12.28 -4.43
C GLU A 117 -5.51 -12.34 -3.53
N GLN A 118 -5.36 -12.75 -2.26
CA GLN A 118 -6.43 -12.83 -1.25
C GLN A 118 -7.44 -13.98 -1.49
N ASN A 119 -7.08 -14.95 -2.33
CA ASN A 119 -7.92 -16.11 -2.65
C ASN A 119 -7.57 -17.34 -1.82
N PHE A 120 -8.45 -18.34 -1.88
CA PHE A 120 -8.19 -19.67 -1.35
C PHE A 120 -7.86 -20.68 -2.45
N VAL A 121 -7.03 -21.67 -2.12
CA VAL A 121 -6.56 -22.68 -3.05
C VAL A 121 -6.78 -24.06 -2.46
N PHE A 122 -7.48 -24.88 -3.23
CA PHE A 122 -7.69 -26.30 -3.02
C PHE A 122 -6.66 -27.07 -3.84
N ARG A 123 -5.86 -27.89 -3.17
CA ARG A 123 -4.90 -28.80 -3.81
C ARG A 123 -5.43 -30.23 -3.72
N TRP A 124 -4.92 -31.10 -4.56
CA TRP A 124 -5.31 -32.52 -4.58
C TRP A 124 -6.77 -32.77 -4.96
N VAL A 125 -7.41 -31.84 -5.69
CA VAL A 125 -8.73 -32.06 -6.26
C VAL A 125 -8.61 -33.09 -7.37
N SER A 126 -9.33 -34.21 -7.31
CA SER A 126 -9.38 -35.17 -8.42
C SER A 126 -10.07 -34.50 -9.62
N GLU A 127 -9.52 -34.60 -10.84
CA GLU A 127 -10.07 -33.82 -11.98
C GLU A 127 -11.52 -34.20 -12.30
N ALA A 128 -11.91 -35.46 -12.04
CA ALA A 128 -13.28 -35.92 -12.21
C ALA A 128 -14.28 -35.22 -11.27
N ASP A 129 -13.82 -34.69 -10.14
CA ASP A 129 -14.68 -34.00 -9.17
C ASP A 129 -14.89 -32.51 -9.51
N LEU A 130 -14.14 -31.95 -10.47
CA LEU A 130 -14.19 -30.51 -10.75
C LEU A 130 -15.62 -29.98 -11.03
N PRO A 131 -16.47 -30.67 -11.81
CA PRO A 131 -17.83 -30.20 -12.04
C PRO A 131 -18.68 -30.19 -10.77
N ASP A 132 -18.54 -31.20 -9.91
CA ASP A 132 -19.29 -31.32 -8.66
C ASP A 132 -18.78 -30.29 -7.63
N LEU A 133 -17.46 -30.08 -7.55
CA LEU A 133 -16.84 -29.03 -6.74
C LEU A 133 -17.37 -27.65 -7.15
N TYR A 134 -17.42 -27.36 -8.45
CA TYR A 134 -17.96 -26.10 -8.96
C TYR A 134 -19.42 -25.90 -8.53
N LEU A 135 -20.28 -26.93 -8.66
CA LEU A 135 -21.66 -26.86 -8.22
C LEU A 135 -21.79 -26.63 -6.71
N ASP A 136 -20.96 -27.27 -5.90
CA ASP A 136 -20.99 -27.07 -4.45
C ASP A 136 -20.49 -25.69 -4.04
N LEU A 137 -19.46 -25.15 -4.71
CA LEU A 137 -19.04 -23.76 -4.56
C LEU A 137 -20.16 -22.79 -5.00
N GLN A 138 -20.91 -23.12 -6.05
CA GLN A 138 -22.00 -22.28 -6.57
C GLN A 138 -23.14 -22.19 -5.56
N LYS A 139 -23.50 -23.30 -4.90
CA LYS A 139 -24.52 -23.34 -3.84
C LYS A 139 -24.21 -22.42 -2.66
N ILE A 140 -22.92 -22.10 -2.45
CA ILE A 140 -22.46 -21.25 -1.34
C ILE A 140 -22.00 -19.87 -1.82
N GLY A 141 -22.18 -19.55 -3.11
CA GLY A 141 -21.83 -18.26 -3.70
C GLY A 141 -20.34 -18.00 -3.82
N LEU A 142 -19.51 -19.04 -4.00
CA LEU A 142 -18.05 -18.97 -4.11
C LEU A 142 -17.51 -19.59 -5.41
N ALA A 143 -18.34 -19.67 -6.45
CA ALA A 143 -17.98 -20.23 -7.76
C ALA A 143 -17.62 -19.18 -8.81
N ASP A 144 -17.37 -17.93 -8.38
CA ASP A 144 -16.97 -16.85 -9.29
C ASP A 144 -15.71 -17.23 -10.09
N SER A 145 -15.77 -16.97 -11.40
CA SER A 145 -14.64 -17.12 -12.31
C SER A 145 -13.72 -15.90 -12.26
N GLY A 146 -12.55 -16.02 -12.89
CA GLY A 146 -11.60 -14.93 -13.09
C GLY A 146 -10.49 -14.85 -12.06
N ALA A 147 -10.26 -15.89 -11.25
CA ALA A 147 -9.12 -15.93 -10.35
C ALA A 147 -7.79 -15.74 -11.11
N ASN A 148 -6.86 -14.97 -10.54
CA ASN A 148 -5.57 -14.61 -11.13
C ASN A 148 -5.65 -13.83 -12.47
N THR A 149 -6.78 -13.22 -12.78
CA THR A 149 -6.94 -12.38 -13.98
C THR A 149 -7.05 -10.90 -13.61
N ILE A 150 -7.22 -10.02 -14.60
CA ILE A 150 -7.34 -8.57 -14.39
C ILE A 150 -8.54 -8.16 -13.53
N ILE A 151 -9.56 -9.03 -13.42
CA ILE A 151 -10.74 -8.77 -12.58
C ILE A 151 -10.54 -9.19 -11.10
N ASP A 152 -9.47 -9.94 -10.82
CA ASP A 152 -9.08 -10.40 -9.48
C ASP A 152 -8.20 -9.33 -8.79
N VAL A 153 -8.82 -8.17 -8.58
CA VAL A 153 -8.12 -6.97 -8.09
C VAL A 153 -7.77 -7.13 -6.62
N THR A 154 -6.48 -7.17 -6.30
CA THR A 154 -5.99 -7.20 -4.91
C THR A 154 -6.09 -5.82 -4.30
N SER A 155 -6.62 -5.71 -3.07
CA SER A 155 -6.74 -4.43 -2.38
C SER A 155 -6.41 -4.52 -0.90
N CYS A 156 -5.72 -3.52 -0.37
CA CYS A 156 -5.62 -3.34 1.08
C CYS A 156 -6.91 -2.70 1.63
N PRO A 157 -7.10 -2.66 2.96
CA PRO A 157 -8.30 -2.08 3.55
C PRO A 157 -8.55 -0.60 3.19
N GLY A 158 -7.50 0.19 2.95
CA GLY A 158 -7.67 1.59 2.57
C GLY A 158 -8.38 2.40 3.67
N THR A 159 -9.15 3.40 3.27
CA THR A 159 -9.90 4.26 4.21
C THR A 159 -11.01 3.53 4.96
N ASP A 160 -11.39 2.31 4.55
CA ASP A 160 -12.45 1.54 5.18
C ASP A 160 -12.10 1.21 6.64
N THR A 161 -10.91 0.66 6.89
CA THR A 161 -10.47 0.27 8.25
C THR A 161 -8.99 0.56 8.54
N CYS A 162 -8.25 1.20 7.64
CA CYS A 162 -6.84 1.55 7.88
C CYS A 162 -6.68 3.05 8.19
N LYS A 163 -6.13 3.34 9.38
CA LYS A 163 -5.79 4.70 9.84
C LYS A 163 -4.83 5.45 8.93
N LEU A 164 -3.97 4.73 8.21
CA LEU A 164 -3.02 5.31 7.24
C LEU A 164 -3.61 5.44 5.82
N GLY A 165 -4.82 4.90 5.59
CA GLY A 165 -5.52 5.01 4.32
C GLY A 165 -5.74 6.47 3.91
N ILE A 166 -5.33 6.82 2.69
CA ILE A 166 -5.55 8.16 2.12
C ILE A 166 -6.75 8.13 1.19
N SER A 167 -6.91 7.07 0.38
CA SER A 167 -8.05 6.92 -0.53
C SER A 167 -8.65 5.52 -0.43
N ALA A 168 -9.92 5.40 -0.82
CA ALA A 168 -10.71 4.17 -0.74
C ALA A 168 -10.24 3.11 -1.75
N SER A 169 -9.24 2.32 -1.36
CA SER A 169 -8.69 1.27 -2.23
C SER A 169 -9.66 0.13 -2.48
N ARG A 170 -10.50 -0.22 -1.50
CA ARG A 170 -11.50 -1.30 -1.66
C ARG A 170 -12.62 -0.88 -2.61
N GLY A 171 -13.17 0.33 -2.42
CA GLY A 171 -14.14 0.91 -3.33
C GLY A 171 -13.64 1.01 -4.77
N LEU A 172 -12.40 1.46 -4.99
CA LEU A 172 -11.82 1.49 -6.34
C LEU A 172 -11.65 0.09 -6.92
N ALA A 173 -11.18 -0.87 -6.12
CA ALA A 173 -10.99 -2.24 -6.58
C ALA A 173 -12.33 -2.90 -7.00
N GLU A 174 -13.40 -2.66 -6.26
CA GLU A 174 -14.75 -3.15 -6.59
C GLU A 174 -15.28 -2.54 -7.90
N GLU A 175 -15.10 -1.23 -8.09
CA GLU A 175 -15.49 -0.54 -9.32
C GLU A 175 -14.73 -1.08 -10.53
N LEU A 176 -13.41 -1.28 -10.39
CA LEU A 176 -12.59 -1.88 -11.44
C LEU A 176 -13.03 -3.31 -11.75
N ARG A 177 -13.23 -4.14 -10.74
CA ARG A 177 -13.74 -5.52 -10.89
C ARG A 177 -15.06 -5.52 -11.66
N THR A 178 -16.03 -4.71 -11.25
CA THR A 178 -17.37 -4.63 -11.87
C THR A 178 -17.28 -4.28 -13.35
N ARG A 179 -16.54 -3.21 -13.69
CA ARG A 179 -16.40 -2.77 -15.09
C ARG A 179 -15.61 -3.76 -15.94
N LEU A 180 -14.54 -4.34 -15.41
CA LEU A 180 -13.70 -5.28 -16.16
C LEU A 180 -14.41 -6.61 -16.35
N ALA A 181 -15.18 -7.09 -15.37
CA ALA A 181 -15.99 -8.30 -15.48
C ALA A 181 -17.03 -8.17 -16.61
N ALA A 182 -17.69 -7.02 -16.72
CA ALA A 182 -18.71 -6.75 -17.75
C ALA A 182 -18.19 -6.87 -19.18
N LYS A 183 -16.89 -6.62 -19.42
CA LYS A 183 -16.24 -6.71 -20.74
C LYS A 183 -15.22 -7.84 -20.86
N SER A 184 -15.12 -8.71 -19.85
CA SER A 184 -14.08 -9.74 -19.77
C SER A 184 -14.09 -10.68 -20.97
N TYR A 185 -15.27 -11.02 -21.53
CA TYR A 185 -15.39 -11.90 -22.68
C TYR A 185 -14.84 -11.32 -23.99
N GLU A 186 -14.91 -10.00 -24.16
CA GLU A 186 -14.43 -9.28 -25.36
C GLU A 186 -12.95 -8.90 -25.25
N MET A 187 -12.37 -9.10 -24.07
CA MET A 187 -11.05 -8.63 -23.74
C MET A 187 -9.96 -9.55 -24.30
N ASP A 188 -8.95 -8.94 -24.92
CA ASP A 188 -7.77 -9.63 -25.41
C ASP A 188 -7.12 -10.48 -24.29
N GLU A 189 -6.67 -11.69 -24.63
CA GLU A 189 -6.11 -12.64 -23.67
C GLU A 189 -4.94 -12.07 -22.87
N ALA A 190 -4.05 -11.30 -23.51
CA ALA A 190 -2.91 -10.73 -22.80
C ALA A 190 -3.32 -9.60 -21.84
N VAL A 191 -4.50 -8.99 -22.03
CA VAL A 191 -5.06 -8.04 -21.06
C VAL A 191 -5.75 -8.78 -19.92
N ARG A 192 -6.50 -9.86 -20.22
CA ARG A 192 -7.11 -10.70 -19.18
C ARG A 192 -6.09 -11.25 -18.19
N ASN A 193 -4.88 -11.54 -18.64
CA ASN A 193 -3.81 -12.10 -17.81
C ASN A 193 -3.04 -11.05 -16.98
N LEU A 194 -3.38 -9.75 -17.07
CA LEU A 194 -2.76 -8.71 -16.25
C LEU A 194 -3.24 -8.76 -14.81
N ARG A 195 -2.42 -8.23 -13.89
CA ARG A 195 -2.76 -8.10 -12.47
C ARG A 195 -2.91 -6.64 -12.08
N ILE A 196 -4.02 -6.33 -11.41
CA ILE A 196 -4.24 -5.02 -10.79
C ILE A 196 -4.09 -5.15 -9.28
N LYS A 197 -3.27 -4.29 -8.68
CA LYS A 197 -3.17 -4.20 -7.22
C LYS A 197 -3.30 -2.75 -6.73
N VAL A 198 -4.20 -2.55 -5.77
CA VAL A 198 -4.56 -1.23 -5.24
C VAL A 198 -4.17 -1.14 -3.76
N SER A 199 -3.63 0.00 -3.34
CA SER A 199 -3.43 0.31 -1.93
C SER A 199 -3.96 1.70 -1.59
N GLY A 200 -4.51 1.89 -0.40
CA GLY A 200 -5.04 3.19 0.01
C GLY A 200 -3.96 4.22 0.33
N CYS A 201 -2.69 3.82 0.45
CA CYS A 201 -1.54 4.70 0.65
C CYS A 201 -0.25 4.09 0.08
N PHE A 202 0.84 4.86 0.13
CA PHE A 202 2.16 4.50 -0.42
C PHE A 202 2.88 3.34 0.30
N ASN A 203 2.36 2.81 1.42
CA ASN A 203 3.03 1.72 2.18
C ASN A 203 2.95 0.35 1.50
N SER A 204 2.18 0.21 0.42
CA SER A 204 2.15 -0.98 -0.44
C SER A 204 1.71 -2.29 0.24
N CYS A 205 0.76 -2.23 1.18
CA CYS A 205 0.17 -3.45 1.77
C CYS A 205 -0.48 -4.36 0.70
N GLY A 206 -1.02 -3.79 -0.38
CA GLY A 206 -1.52 -4.54 -1.53
C GLY A 206 -0.46 -4.89 -2.57
N GLN A 207 0.81 -4.52 -2.37
CA GLN A 207 1.93 -4.79 -3.29
C GLN A 207 1.77 -4.17 -4.69
N HIS A 208 1.25 -2.94 -4.75
CA HIS A 208 1.03 -2.22 -6.01
C HIS A 208 2.30 -1.95 -6.83
N HIS A 209 3.50 -1.98 -6.22
CA HIS A 209 4.75 -1.73 -6.94
C HIS A 209 5.17 -2.87 -7.87
N VAL A 210 4.66 -4.09 -7.67
CA VAL A 210 5.09 -5.29 -8.40
C VAL A 210 3.99 -5.86 -9.31
N ALA A 211 2.86 -5.15 -9.40
CA ALA A 211 1.76 -5.49 -10.29
C ALA A 211 1.99 -4.95 -11.70
N ASP A 212 1.33 -5.56 -12.71
CA ASP A 212 1.28 -5.00 -14.05
C ASP A 212 0.71 -3.58 -14.00
N ILE A 213 -0.41 -3.40 -13.30
CA ILE A 213 -1.03 -2.10 -13.07
C ILE A 213 -1.23 -1.90 -11.56
N GLY A 214 -0.48 -0.95 -11.01
CA GLY A 214 -0.49 -0.62 -9.60
C GLY A 214 -1.11 0.74 -9.32
N PHE A 215 -1.84 0.84 -8.21
CA PHE A 215 -2.40 2.10 -7.73
C PHE A 215 -2.12 2.27 -6.24
N PHE A 216 -1.73 3.49 -5.84
CA PHE A 216 -1.75 3.86 -4.43
C PHE A 216 -2.42 5.20 -4.17
N GLY A 217 -3.21 5.25 -3.09
CA GLY A 217 -4.01 6.42 -2.73
C GLY A 217 -3.15 7.63 -2.35
N ASN A 218 -3.57 8.79 -2.82
CA ASN A 218 -3.03 10.11 -2.48
C ASN A 218 -4.16 11.15 -2.46
N SER A 219 -3.89 12.33 -1.94
CA SER A 219 -4.84 13.44 -1.93
C SER A 219 -4.21 14.67 -2.58
N ARG A 220 -5.01 15.44 -3.32
CA ARG A 220 -4.62 16.75 -3.85
C ARG A 220 -5.72 17.76 -3.62
N THR A 221 -5.33 19.02 -3.47
CA THR A 221 -6.28 20.14 -3.43
C THR A 221 -6.56 20.63 -4.84
N LEU A 222 -7.83 20.68 -5.25
CA LEU A 222 -8.30 21.27 -6.50
C LEU A 222 -9.38 22.31 -6.16
N ASN A 223 -9.18 23.57 -6.59
CA ASN A 223 -10.12 24.67 -6.37
C ASN A 223 -10.58 24.84 -4.90
N GLY A 224 -9.68 24.59 -3.94
CA GLY A 224 -9.98 24.67 -2.51
C GLY A 224 -10.52 23.38 -1.87
N TYR A 225 -10.90 22.39 -2.67
CA TYR A 225 -11.42 21.11 -2.19
C TYR A 225 -10.36 20.02 -2.19
N LYS A 226 -10.38 19.12 -1.21
CA LYS A 226 -9.56 17.90 -1.22
C LYS A 226 -10.21 16.87 -2.14
N VAL A 227 -9.42 16.26 -3.00
CA VAL A 227 -9.88 15.28 -3.99
C VAL A 227 -9.08 14.00 -3.85
N PRO A 228 -9.74 12.83 -3.78
CA PRO A 228 -9.05 11.55 -3.73
C PRO A 228 -8.40 11.29 -5.08
N HIS A 229 -7.14 10.88 -5.04
CA HIS A 229 -6.37 10.54 -6.21
C HIS A 229 -5.74 9.16 -5.99
N PHE A 230 -5.32 8.55 -7.09
CA PHE A 230 -4.37 7.45 -7.05
C PHE A 230 -3.16 7.78 -7.90
N GLN A 231 -1.99 7.48 -7.37
CA GLN A 231 -0.76 7.44 -8.14
C GLN A 231 -0.75 6.17 -8.99
N VAL A 232 -0.63 6.34 -10.31
CA VAL A 232 -0.56 5.25 -11.28
C VAL A 232 0.88 4.75 -11.39
N ILE A 233 1.04 3.43 -11.29
CA ILE A 233 2.30 2.69 -11.46
C ILE A 233 2.07 1.60 -12.51
N LEU A 234 2.94 1.48 -13.50
CA LEU A 234 2.79 0.51 -14.59
C LEU A 234 4.05 -0.34 -14.77
N GLY A 235 3.86 -1.60 -15.14
CA GLY A 235 4.94 -2.50 -15.57
C GLY A 235 5.79 -3.05 -14.44
N GLY A 236 5.21 -3.27 -13.25
CA GLY A 236 5.87 -4.08 -12.23
C GLY A 236 5.88 -5.54 -12.62
N GLN A 237 6.88 -6.30 -12.17
CA GLN A 237 7.01 -7.71 -12.47
C GLN A 237 6.79 -8.54 -11.20
N TRP A 238 5.67 -9.26 -11.16
CA TRP A 238 5.35 -10.18 -10.07
C TRP A 238 6.27 -11.42 -10.04
N ALA A 239 6.63 -11.92 -11.22
CA ALA A 239 7.49 -13.08 -11.39
C ALA A 239 8.91 -12.83 -10.84
N GLU A 240 9.67 -13.92 -10.67
CA GLU A 240 11.07 -13.87 -10.22
C GLU A 240 11.25 -13.16 -8.86
N ASN A 241 10.25 -13.30 -7.97
CA ASN A 241 10.22 -12.69 -6.65
C ASN A 241 10.35 -11.15 -6.71
N ALA A 242 9.43 -10.50 -7.43
CA ALA A 242 9.47 -9.06 -7.69
C ALA A 242 10.67 -8.63 -8.54
N GLY A 243 10.85 -9.25 -9.72
CA GLY A 243 12.00 -9.02 -10.62
C GLY A 243 12.21 -7.56 -11.01
N ALA A 244 11.14 -6.75 -11.04
CA ALA A 244 11.19 -5.32 -11.29
C ALA A 244 10.04 -4.56 -10.60
N PHE A 245 10.32 -3.34 -10.16
CA PHE A 245 9.29 -2.40 -9.71
C PHE A 245 8.71 -1.62 -10.88
N GLY A 246 7.40 -1.37 -10.82
CA GLY A 246 6.69 -0.59 -11.81
C GLY A 246 7.08 0.89 -11.81
N MET A 247 6.88 1.50 -12.97
CA MET A 247 7.19 2.89 -13.25
C MET A 247 6.07 3.82 -12.80
N THR A 248 6.41 4.82 -11.98
CA THR A 248 5.48 5.88 -11.55
C THR A 248 5.15 6.83 -12.70
N ILE A 249 3.88 6.91 -13.11
CA ILE A 249 3.42 7.70 -14.28
C ILE A 249 2.88 9.07 -13.89
N GLY A 250 1.86 9.12 -13.02
CA GLY A 250 1.20 10.34 -12.58
C GLY A 250 0.04 10.09 -11.60
N ALA A 251 -0.35 11.12 -10.86
CA ALA A 251 -1.51 11.07 -9.97
C ALA A 251 -2.77 11.44 -10.74
N VAL A 252 -3.81 10.62 -10.64
CA VAL A 252 -5.08 10.78 -11.35
C VAL A 252 -6.21 10.76 -10.32
N PRO A 253 -7.25 11.62 -10.45
CA PRO A 253 -8.43 11.57 -9.60
C PRO A 253 -9.05 10.17 -9.56
N SER A 254 -9.47 9.73 -8.37
CA SER A 254 -10.00 8.38 -8.10
C SER A 254 -11.09 7.96 -9.10
N LYS A 255 -12.01 8.88 -9.41
CA LYS A 255 -13.13 8.65 -10.34
C LYS A 255 -12.73 8.46 -11.82
N ARG A 256 -11.47 8.74 -12.17
CA ARG A 256 -10.92 8.57 -13.54
C ARG A 256 -10.02 7.36 -13.71
N ILE A 257 -9.72 6.64 -12.63
CA ILE A 257 -8.87 5.45 -12.70
C ILE A 257 -9.43 4.36 -13.63
N PRO A 258 -10.76 4.09 -13.68
CA PRO A 258 -11.28 3.15 -14.68
C PRO A 258 -10.93 3.53 -16.12
N GLU A 259 -11.01 4.81 -16.48
CA GLU A 259 -10.64 5.28 -17.81
C GLU A 259 -9.12 5.16 -18.07
N VAL A 260 -8.29 5.31 -17.04
CA VAL A 260 -6.85 5.05 -17.14
C VAL A 260 -6.59 3.60 -17.51
N VAL A 261 -7.25 2.64 -16.83
CA VAL A 261 -7.08 1.21 -17.13
C VAL A 261 -7.44 0.96 -18.59
N ASP A 262 -8.60 1.44 -19.05
CA ASP A 262 -9.07 1.26 -20.43
C ASP A 262 -8.05 1.80 -21.45
N ARG A 263 -7.61 3.04 -21.30
CA ARG A 263 -6.65 3.66 -22.23
C ARG A 263 -5.32 2.93 -22.29
N ILE A 264 -4.81 2.48 -21.14
CA ILE A 264 -3.54 1.77 -21.06
C ILE A 264 -3.65 0.36 -21.65
N THR A 265 -4.74 -0.37 -21.36
CA THR A 265 -4.95 -1.70 -21.94
C THR A 265 -5.20 -1.63 -23.44
N ASP A 266 -5.93 -0.63 -23.92
CA ASP A 266 -6.18 -0.43 -25.36
C ASP A 266 -4.90 -0.04 -26.10
N HIS A 267 -4.05 0.77 -25.47
CA HIS A 267 -2.75 1.11 -26.05
C HIS A 267 -1.84 -0.13 -26.09
N TYR A 268 -1.84 -0.94 -25.04
CA TYR A 268 -1.09 -2.20 -25.00
C TYR A 268 -1.51 -3.13 -26.13
N VAL A 269 -2.80 -3.39 -26.31
CA VAL A 269 -3.30 -4.27 -27.39
C VAL A 269 -2.93 -3.73 -28.77
N ARG A 270 -3.07 -2.41 -29.00
CA ARG A 270 -2.80 -1.80 -30.31
C ARG A 270 -1.32 -1.68 -30.67
N SER A 271 -0.45 -1.56 -29.67
CA SER A 271 0.95 -1.15 -29.88
C SER A 271 1.98 -2.18 -29.41
N ARG A 272 1.56 -3.31 -28.84
CA ARG A 272 2.46 -4.41 -28.47
C ARG A 272 3.00 -5.14 -29.71
N LYS A 273 4.23 -5.63 -29.60
CA LYS A 273 4.81 -6.58 -30.56
C LYS A 273 4.26 -7.99 -30.30
N GLN A 274 4.43 -8.90 -31.26
CA GLN A 274 4.02 -10.28 -31.10
C GLN A 274 4.75 -10.94 -29.92
N GLY A 275 3.99 -11.50 -28.97
CA GLY A 275 4.54 -12.16 -27.78
C GLY A 275 5.14 -11.23 -26.73
N GLU A 276 5.03 -9.91 -26.90
CA GLU A 276 5.53 -8.94 -25.93
C GLU A 276 4.63 -8.91 -24.69
N ILE A 277 5.23 -9.09 -23.52
CA ILE A 277 4.54 -8.99 -22.23
C ILE A 277 4.40 -7.53 -21.79
N PHE A 278 3.48 -7.27 -20.86
CA PHE A 278 3.14 -5.92 -20.43
C PHE A 278 4.33 -5.14 -19.85
N CYS A 279 5.15 -5.78 -19.02
CA CYS A 279 6.36 -5.16 -18.45
C CYS A 279 7.32 -4.66 -19.53
N ASP A 280 7.61 -5.50 -20.53
CA ASP A 280 8.48 -5.15 -21.66
C ASP A 280 7.89 -4.03 -22.52
N PHE A 281 6.58 -4.08 -22.74
CA PHE A 281 5.84 -3.03 -23.43
C PHE A 281 5.99 -1.67 -22.72
N ILE A 282 5.76 -1.64 -21.41
CA ILE A 282 5.89 -0.41 -20.60
C ILE A 282 7.32 0.13 -20.64
N ALA A 283 8.33 -0.74 -20.53
CA ALA A 283 9.73 -0.36 -20.62
C ALA A 283 10.08 0.23 -21.99
N ARG A 284 9.57 -0.36 -23.09
CA ARG A 284 9.82 0.10 -24.47
C ARG A 284 9.15 1.42 -24.79
N ILE A 285 7.88 1.57 -24.43
CA ILE A 285 7.10 2.81 -24.69
C ILE A 285 7.63 3.95 -23.82
N GLY A 286 7.94 3.66 -22.56
CA GLY A 286 8.56 4.59 -21.63
C GLY A 286 7.60 5.65 -21.08
N LYS A 287 8.08 6.33 -20.03
CA LYS A 287 7.28 7.23 -19.18
C LYS A 287 6.58 8.35 -19.95
N LYS A 288 7.27 8.97 -20.90
CA LYS A 288 6.81 10.18 -21.60
C LYS A 288 5.53 9.89 -22.39
N GLU A 289 5.54 8.82 -23.17
CA GLU A 289 4.40 8.43 -23.99
C GLU A 289 3.25 7.93 -23.11
N LEU A 290 3.50 7.05 -22.13
CA LEU A 290 2.49 6.59 -21.19
C LEU A 290 1.80 7.73 -20.43
N ARG A 291 2.58 8.74 -20.00
CA ARG A 291 2.02 9.92 -19.34
C ARG A 291 1.11 10.72 -20.27
N SER A 292 1.49 10.87 -21.54
CA SER A 292 0.66 11.60 -22.52
C SER A 292 -0.71 10.94 -22.74
N GLN A 293 -0.82 9.62 -22.62
CA GLN A 293 -2.10 8.89 -22.74
C GLN A 293 -3.12 9.27 -21.65
N ILE A 294 -2.65 9.70 -20.47
CA ILE A 294 -3.49 9.96 -19.30
C ILE A 294 -3.43 11.41 -18.81
N GLU A 295 -2.64 12.27 -19.46
CA GLU A 295 -2.37 13.63 -18.98
C GLU A 295 -3.64 14.49 -18.90
N ASN A 296 -4.56 14.34 -19.85
CA ASN A 296 -5.86 15.02 -19.82
C ASN A 296 -6.72 14.60 -18.61
N LEU A 297 -6.61 13.34 -18.18
CA LEU A 297 -7.32 12.82 -17.01
C LEU A 297 -6.77 13.40 -15.71
N MET A 298 -5.48 13.75 -15.68
CA MET A 298 -4.83 14.37 -14.53
C MET A 298 -5.22 15.84 -14.33
N LYS A 299 -5.45 16.59 -15.41
CA LYS A 299 -5.56 18.06 -15.37
C LYS A 299 -7.01 18.58 -15.39
N ASN A 300 -7.90 17.93 -16.13
CA ASN A 300 -9.18 18.54 -16.51
C ASN A 300 -10.32 18.21 -15.53
N ALA A 301 -10.14 18.41 -14.21
CA ALA A 301 -11.19 18.09 -13.24
C ALA A 301 -12.40 19.04 -13.38
N PRO A 302 -13.65 18.53 -13.30
CA PRO A 302 -14.83 19.39 -13.22
C PRO A 302 -14.82 20.19 -11.91
N THR A 303 -15.48 21.34 -11.88
CA THR A 303 -15.74 22.08 -10.64
C THR A 303 -16.64 21.27 -9.71
N PHE A 304 -16.66 21.63 -8.42
CA PHE A 304 -17.50 20.96 -7.43
C PHE A 304 -18.99 21.11 -7.79
N GLU A 305 -19.39 22.30 -8.27
CA GLU A 305 -20.76 22.61 -8.68
C GLU A 305 -21.20 21.80 -9.90
N GLU A 306 -20.29 21.51 -10.83
CA GLU A 306 -20.57 20.70 -12.02
C GLU A 306 -20.71 19.21 -11.70
N ASN A 307 -19.86 18.67 -10.81
CA ASN A 307 -19.88 17.26 -10.46
C ASN A 307 -19.37 17.01 -9.02
N PRO A 308 -20.26 17.07 -8.01
CA PRO A 308 -19.88 16.82 -6.61
C PRO A 308 -19.36 15.40 -6.36
N ASP A 309 -19.82 14.39 -7.12
CA ASP A 309 -19.36 12.99 -6.95
C ASP A 309 -17.87 12.83 -7.29
N PHE A 310 -17.32 13.73 -8.12
CA PHE A 310 -15.88 13.75 -8.44
C PHE A 310 -14.98 13.96 -7.22
N TYR A 311 -15.52 14.58 -6.18
CA TYR A 311 -14.86 14.95 -4.94
C TYR A 311 -15.13 13.93 -3.82
N ARG A 312 -15.67 12.76 -4.17
CA ARG A 312 -15.94 11.64 -3.26
C ARG A 312 -15.11 10.44 -3.64
N ASP A 313 -14.81 9.59 -2.67
CA ASP A 313 -14.17 8.31 -2.93
C ASP A 313 -15.18 7.27 -3.43
N TRP A 314 -14.69 6.18 -4.02
CA TRP A 314 -15.56 5.07 -4.42
C TRP A 314 -16.14 4.38 -3.20
N GLY A 315 -17.45 4.13 -3.19
CA GLY A 315 -18.14 3.46 -2.09
C GLY A 315 -18.40 4.34 -0.85
N ASP A 316 -17.93 5.59 -0.82
CA ASP A 316 -18.20 6.54 0.26
C ASP A 316 -19.14 7.66 -0.23
N PRO A 317 -20.34 7.82 0.35
CA PRO A 317 -21.26 8.89 -0.05
C PRO A 317 -20.84 10.28 0.45
N ARG A 318 -19.87 10.39 1.36
CA ARG A 318 -19.40 11.65 1.92
C ARG A 318 -18.43 12.36 0.98
N GLU A 319 -18.35 13.68 1.15
CA GLU A 319 -17.27 14.46 0.55
C GLU A 319 -15.92 13.98 1.09
N PHE A 320 -14.93 13.87 0.21
CA PHE A 320 -13.62 13.41 0.60
C PHE A 320 -12.95 14.42 1.54
N THR A 321 -12.66 13.96 2.76
CA THR A 321 -11.86 14.72 3.72
C THR A 321 -10.71 13.86 4.22
N MET A 322 -9.67 14.51 4.70
CA MET A 322 -8.58 13.83 5.39
C MET A 322 -8.86 13.67 6.90
N LEU A 323 -9.97 14.25 7.39
CA LEU A 323 -10.39 14.29 8.80
C LEU A 323 -11.06 13.00 9.28
N ASP A 324 -11.74 12.28 8.39
CA ASP A 324 -12.57 11.10 8.72
C ASP A 324 -11.77 9.80 8.91
N ARG A 325 -10.54 9.88 9.44
CA ARG A 325 -9.71 8.70 9.71
C ARG A 325 -10.14 8.01 11.00
N GLY A 326 -10.86 6.90 10.86
CA GLY A 326 -11.29 6.05 11.98
C GLY A 326 -10.14 5.33 12.70
N ILE A 327 -10.50 4.61 13.78
CA ILE A 327 -9.58 3.73 14.51
C ILE A 327 -9.20 2.58 13.56
N GLY A 328 -7.90 2.39 13.33
CA GLY A 328 -7.42 1.34 12.44
C GLY A 328 -7.50 -0.04 13.07
N GLU A 329 -7.88 -1.08 12.32
CA GLU A 329 -8.03 -2.45 12.85
C GLU A 329 -6.75 -3.30 12.75
N CYS A 330 -5.70 -2.78 12.10
CA CYS A 330 -4.48 -3.53 11.78
C CYS A 330 -3.26 -3.09 12.62
N ALA A 331 -2.19 -3.90 12.61
CA ALA A 331 -0.92 -3.58 13.29
C ALA A 331 -0.26 -2.24 12.88
N GLY A 332 -0.68 -1.65 11.75
CA GLY A 332 -0.27 -0.30 11.35
C GLY A 332 -0.86 0.83 12.22
N GLU A 333 -1.85 0.52 13.06
CA GLU A 333 -2.45 1.44 14.04
C GLU A 333 -1.44 1.92 15.09
N VAL A 334 -0.46 1.07 15.43
CA VAL A 334 0.57 1.34 16.45
C VAL A 334 1.49 2.51 16.06
N ILE A 335 1.50 2.93 14.78
CA ILE A 335 2.36 4.02 14.30
C ILE A 335 1.48 5.20 13.85
N SER A 336 1.60 6.33 14.56
CA SER A 336 0.82 7.54 14.23
C SER A 336 1.42 8.33 13.07
N SER A 337 0.61 9.13 12.38
CA SER A 337 1.08 10.07 11.36
C SER A 337 2.10 11.07 11.92
N SER A 338 1.90 11.52 13.17
CA SER A 338 2.81 12.41 13.87
C SER A 338 4.19 11.80 14.08
N GLN A 339 4.30 10.48 14.30
CA GLN A 339 5.61 9.81 14.37
C GLN A 339 6.34 9.82 13.03
N PHE A 340 5.63 9.79 11.89
CA PHE A 340 6.26 9.95 10.58
C PHE A 340 6.74 11.39 10.36
N ASP A 341 5.91 12.39 10.65
CA ASP A 341 6.28 13.80 10.50
C ASP A 341 7.48 14.17 11.42
N LEU A 342 7.53 13.63 12.63
CA LEU A 342 8.68 13.80 13.53
C LEU A 342 9.95 13.12 12.99
N ALA A 343 9.84 11.94 12.39
CA ALA A 343 10.97 11.25 11.76
C ALA A 343 11.46 11.99 10.50
N ASP A 344 10.55 12.61 9.75
CA ASP A 344 10.91 13.47 8.62
C ASP A 344 11.63 14.74 9.08
N ALA A 345 11.22 15.34 10.20
CA ALA A 345 11.94 16.46 10.81
C ALA A 345 13.36 16.05 11.26
N GLU A 346 13.52 14.88 11.88
CA GLU A 346 14.83 14.35 12.26
C GLU A 346 15.74 14.16 11.03
N ARG A 347 15.18 13.63 9.93
CA ARG A 347 15.88 13.53 8.63
C ARG A 347 16.30 14.90 8.10
N GLU A 348 15.43 15.90 8.12
CA GLU A 348 15.74 17.25 7.63
C GLU A 348 16.85 17.93 8.45
N VAL A 349 16.91 17.73 9.77
CA VAL A 349 18.06 18.22 10.59
C VAL A 349 19.35 17.50 10.22
N PHE A 350 19.30 16.20 9.96
CA PHE A 350 20.48 15.48 9.49
C PHE A 350 20.95 15.98 8.12
N GLU A 351 20.03 16.24 7.19
CA GLU A 351 20.36 16.86 5.89
C GLU A 351 20.95 18.27 6.08
N ALA A 352 20.49 19.04 7.05
CA ALA A 352 21.08 20.34 7.41
C ALA A 352 22.55 20.21 7.86
N GLN A 353 22.89 19.18 8.64
CA GLN A 353 24.28 18.88 9.04
C GLN A 353 25.16 18.59 7.81
N LEU A 354 24.65 17.81 6.85
CA LEU A 354 25.38 17.51 5.61
C LEU A 354 25.61 18.76 4.75
N GLU A 355 24.64 19.67 4.68
CA GLU A 355 24.80 20.94 3.97
C GLU A 355 25.78 21.89 4.68
N LEU A 356 25.81 21.88 6.02
CA LEU A 356 26.83 22.58 6.80
C LEU A 356 28.24 22.09 6.48
N GLU A 357 28.46 20.77 6.39
CA GLU A 357 29.75 20.18 6.00
C GLU A 357 30.20 20.62 4.59
N LYS A 358 29.23 20.75 3.67
CA LYS A 358 29.46 21.29 2.32
C LYS A 358 29.64 22.81 2.29
N LYS A 359 29.56 23.49 3.45
CA LYS A 359 29.59 24.96 3.59
C LYS A 359 28.44 25.67 2.88
N ASN A 360 27.34 24.97 2.65
CA ASN A 360 26.11 25.54 2.09
C ASN A 360 25.23 26.08 3.21
N TYR A 361 25.68 27.19 3.81
CA TYR A 361 25.10 27.75 5.04
C TYR A 361 23.63 28.17 4.89
N ALA A 362 23.23 28.68 3.71
CA ALA A 362 21.87 29.12 3.46
C ALA A 362 20.88 27.93 3.42
N GLU A 363 21.25 26.83 2.74
CA GLU A 363 20.39 25.64 2.70
C GLU A 363 20.37 24.93 4.05
N ALA A 364 21.51 24.86 4.75
CA ALA A 364 21.60 24.28 6.09
C ALA A 364 20.70 25.00 7.10
N ASP A 365 20.69 26.34 7.11
CA ASP A 365 19.74 27.14 7.91
C ASP A 365 18.28 26.85 7.52
N ALA A 366 17.98 26.82 6.22
CA ALA A 366 16.62 26.61 5.73
C ALA A 366 16.08 25.23 6.11
N LEU A 367 16.92 24.19 6.05
CA LEU A 367 16.59 22.82 6.46
C LEU A 367 16.41 22.71 7.98
N ALA A 368 17.30 23.32 8.78
CA ALA A 368 17.18 23.35 10.23
C ALA A 368 15.93 24.08 10.73
N TYR A 369 15.51 25.14 10.04
CA TYR A 369 14.25 25.82 10.35
C TYR A 369 13.03 24.99 9.91
N ARG A 370 13.07 24.41 8.71
CA ARG A 370 11.98 23.59 8.16
C ARG A 370 11.70 22.36 9.01
N SER A 371 12.74 21.74 9.56
CA SER A 371 12.60 20.59 10.44
C SER A 371 11.88 20.94 11.75
N MET A 372 12.20 22.08 12.37
CA MET A 372 11.48 22.55 13.56
C MET A 372 10.00 22.82 13.26
N VAL A 373 9.70 23.47 12.12
CA VAL A 373 8.32 23.69 11.66
C VAL A 373 7.62 22.35 11.41
N GLY A 374 8.30 21.40 10.78
CA GLY A 374 7.80 20.03 10.54
C GLY A 374 7.45 19.30 11.83
N ALA A 375 8.32 19.38 12.84
CA ALA A 375 8.08 18.78 14.15
C ALA A 375 6.93 19.48 14.92
N SER A 376 6.83 20.81 14.86
CA SER A 376 5.67 21.56 15.38
C SER A 376 4.38 21.10 14.73
N ARG A 377 4.38 21.00 13.40
CA ARG A 377 3.23 20.52 12.63
C ARG A 377 2.81 19.12 13.05
N ALA A 378 3.78 18.22 13.28
CA ALA A 378 3.52 16.87 13.75
C ALA A 378 2.72 16.85 15.07
N LEU A 379 3.06 17.75 15.99
CA LEU A 379 2.35 17.92 17.26
C LEU A 379 0.96 18.53 17.06
N VAL A 380 0.88 19.64 16.31
CA VAL A 380 -0.41 20.31 16.07
C VAL A 380 -1.42 19.39 15.41
N LYS A 381 -0.99 18.54 14.48
CA LYS A 381 -1.84 17.54 13.82
C LYS A 381 -2.56 16.58 14.77
N GLN A 382 -2.11 16.43 16.01
CA GLN A 382 -2.83 15.66 17.02
C GLN A 382 -4.14 16.33 17.46
N GLN A 383 -4.21 17.65 17.42
CA GLN A 383 -5.38 18.45 17.82
C GLN A 383 -6.07 19.12 16.63
N TYR A 384 -5.34 19.37 15.54
CA TYR A 384 -5.81 20.02 14.33
C TYR A 384 -5.17 19.37 13.10
N TYR A 385 -5.79 18.28 12.63
CA TYR A 385 -5.21 17.38 11.63
C TYR A 385 -4.98 18.02 10.25
N ASP A 386 -5.92 18.84 9.78
CA ASP A 386 -5.86 19.53 8.48
C ASP A 386 -5.21 20.93 8.57
N ILE A 387 -4.19 21.06 9.42
CA ILE A 387 -3.45 22.31 9.53
C ILE A 387 -2.86 22.72 8.16
N PRO A 388 -3.07 23.98 7.73
CA PRO A 388 -2.42 24.51 6.53
C PRO A 388 -0.89 24.40 6.60
N GLU A 389 -0.27 24.14 5.44
CA GLU A 389 1.19 23.96 5.35
C GLU A 389 2.08 25.21 5.53
N PRO A 390 1.61 26.47 5.31
CA PRO A 390 2.46 27.65 5.48
C PRO A 390 3.08 27.72 6.89
N PRO A 391 4.41 27.93 7.01
CA PRO A 391 5.10 27.95 8.30
C PRO A 391 4.52 28.93 9.32
N GLU A 392 3.99 30.07 8.88
CA GLU A 392 3.38 31.09 9.73
C GLU A 392 2.19 30.52 10.50
N ILE A 393 1.30 29.80 9.80
CA ILE A 393 0.11 29.18 10.38
C ILE A 393 0.51 28.04 11.31
N VAL A 394 1.50 27.23 10.91
CA VAL A 394 2.00 26.12 11.74
C VAL A 394 2.56 26.62 13.06
N VAL A 395 3.37 27.68 13.03
CA VAL A 395 4.01 28.25 14.22
C VAL A 395 2.99 28.93 15.13
N GLU A 396 2.01 29.63 14.56
CA GLU A 396 0.90 30.26 15.30
C GLU A 396 0.06 29.20 16.04
N GLU A 397 -0.42 28.18 15.34
CA GLU A 397 -1.21 27.11 15.93
C GLU A 397 -0.41 26.29 16.96
N PHE A 398 0.88 26.05 16.71
CA PHE A 398 1.76 25.41 17.70
C PHE A 398 1.87 26.24 18.97
N THR A 399 2.02 27.56 18.84
CA THR A 399 2.10 28.47 19.98
C THR A 399 0.83 28.39 20.82
N HIS A 400 -0.34 28.57 20.18
CA HIS A 400 -1.62 28.56 20.88
C HIS A 400 -1.97 27.21 21.53
N ARG A 401 -1.66 26.10 20.86
CA ARG A 401 -2.10 24.77 21.32
C ARG A 401 -1.13 24.09 22.25
N PHE A 402 0.16 24.39 22.17
CA PHE A 402 1.21 23.66 22.89
C PHE A 402 2.09 24.54 23.78
N LEU A 403 2.24 25.83 23.46
CA LEU A 403 3.04 26.73 24.29
C LEU A 403 2.20 27.47 25.32
N ASP A 404 1.07 28.06 24.91
CA ASP A 404 0.17 28.80 25.80
C ASP A 404 -0.52 27.88 26.82
N THR A 405 -0.74 26.62 26.44
CA THR A 405 -1.29 25.55 27.28
C THR A 405 -0.22 24.83 28.12
N GLU A 406 1.05 25.22 27.97
CA GLU A 406 2.21 24.60 28.61
C GLU A 406 2.46 23.12 28.29
N LEU A 407 1.76 22.52 27.32
CA LEU A 407 1.91 21.09 26.96
C LEU A 407 3.33 20.74 26.45
N PHE A 408 3.97 21.66 25.74
CA PHE A 408 5.33 21.48 25.23
C PHE A 408 6.41 21.66 26.30
N TYR A 409 6.07 22.12 27.51
CA TYR A 409 7.07 22.49 28.49
C TYR A 409 7.88 21.27 28.94
N ASP A 410 9.20 21.41 28.89
CA ASP A 410 10.09 20.45 29.53
C ASP A 410 10.06 20.64 31.05
N LYS A 411 10.22 19.54 31.78
CA LYS A 411 10.18 19.51 33.26
C LYS A 411 11.20 20.47 33.89
N TYR A 412 12.36 20.67 33.27
CA TYR A 412 13.45 21.48 33.79
C TYR A 412 13.69 22.75 32.96
N ALA A 413 13.57 22.65 31.63
CA ALA A 413 13.83 23.73 30.71
C ALA A 413 12.57 24.55 30.35
N LYS A 414 11.38 24.17 30.82
CA LYS A 414 10.09 24.82 30.50
C LYS A 414 9.93 25.00 28.98
N GLY A 415 9.39 26.13 28.53
CA GLY A 415 9.29 26.48 27.10
C GLY A 415 10.59 26.88 26.41
N LYS A 416 11.79 26.63 26.99
CA LYS A 416 13.07 27.07 26.40
C LYS A 416 13.26 26.52 24.97
N PHE A 417 12.97 25.23 24.76
CA PHE A 417 13.15 24.61 23.45
C PHE A 417 12.25 25.25 22.40
N ALA A 418 10.99 25.57 22.73
CA ALA A 418 10.07 26.25 21.82
C ALA A 418 10.56 27.64 21.39
N ARG A 419 11.34 28.33 22.24
CA ARG A 419 11.90 29.64 21.90
C ARG A 419 12.87 29.58 20.73
N TYR A 420 13.53 28.45 20.47
CA TYR A 420 14.44 28.33 19.33
C TYR A 420 13.70 28.48 18.00
N LEU A 421 12.58 27.76 17.84
CA LEU A 421 11.70 27.90 16.69
C LEU A 421 11.16 29.33 16.58
N LEU A 422 10.59 29.87 17.67
CA LEU A 422 9.99 31.21 17.64
C LEU A 422 11.00 32.30 17.31
N GLN A 423 12.21 32.21 17.88
CA GLN A 423 13.28 33.16 17.62
C GLN A 423 13.69 33.10 16.15
N ARG A 424 13.95 31.91 15.60
CA ARG A 424 14.31 31.75 14.19
C ARG A 424 13.17 32.18 13.25
N HIS A 425 11.92 31.92 13.61
CA HIS A 425 10.74 32.33 12.85
C HIS A 425 10.61 33.87 12.78
N GLN A 426 10.82 34.54 13.91
CA GLN A 426 10.69 36.01 14.00
C GLN A 426 11.89 36.76 13.42
N GLN A 427 13.11 36.25 13.62
CA GLN A 427 14.35 36.94 13.25
C GLN A 427 14.78 36.67 11.80
N GLY A 428 14.22 35.65 11.14
CA GLY A 428 14.64 35.23 9.80
C GLY A 428 15.92 34.40 9.82
N PRO A 429 16.51 34.11 8.64
CA PRO A 429 17.73 33.32 8.50
C PRO A 429 18.87 33.82 9.39
N VAL A 430 19.59 32.91 10.03
CA VAL A 430 20.79 33.28 10.78
C VAL A 430 21.87 33.77 9.81
N HIS A 431 22.79 34.60 10.29
CA HIS A 431 23.91 35.08 9.47
C HIS A 431 24.66 33.89 8.84
N ALA A 432 25.15 34.07 7.61
CA ALA A 432 25.78 33.02 6.81
C ALA A 432 27.22 32.70 7.28
N ASP A 433 27.42 32.55 8.58
CA ASP A 433 28.65 32.06 9.19
C ASP A 433 28.44 30.67 9.79
N ALA A 434 29.52 29.89 9.83
CA ALA A 434 29.46 28.48 10.19
C ALA A 434 28.99 28.25 11.63
N ASP A 435 29.34 29.15 12.55
CA ASP A 435 29.03 29.01 13.98
C ASP A 435 27.54 29.25 14.23
N SER A 436 26.96 30.29 13.63
CA SER A 436 25.54 30.61 13.73
C SER A 436 24.64 29.49 13.17
N VAL A 437 25.02 28.93 12.02
CA VAL A 437 24.26 27.82 11.40
C VAL A 437 24.42 26.52 12.19
N HIS A 438 25.63 26.21 12.68
CA HIS A 438 25.84 25.06 13.55
C HIS A 438 24.99 25.15 14.82
N GLN A 439 24.98 26.33 15.46
CA GLN A 439 24.16 26.55 16.64
C GLN A 439 22.66 26.37 16.35
N LEU A 440 22.17 26.84 15.20
CA LEU A 440 20.79 26.65 14.80
C LEU A 440 20.45 25.17 14.59
N ILE A 441 21.34 24.39 13.98
CA ILE A 441 21.16 22.94 13.80
C ILE A 441 21.07 22.23 15.15
N ASP A 442 21.94 22.56 16.11
CA ASP A 442 21.88 22.00 17.46
C ASP A 442 20.56 22.37 18.16
N GLN A 443 20.11 23.60 18.00
CA GLN A 443 18.82 24.06 18.52
C GLN A 443 17.64 23.32 17.87
N ALA A 444 17.69 23.06 16.57
CA ALA A 444 16.69 22.31 15.84
C ALA A 444 16.62 20.85 16.33
N GLN A 445 17.77 20.21 16.57
CA GLN A 445 17.82 18.87 17.15
C GLN A 445 17.18 18.85 18.54
N LEU A 446 17.55 19.78 19.43
CA LEU A 446 16.97 19.89 20.76
C LEU A 446 15.46 20.15 20.72
N PHE A 447 14.98 20.94 19.75
CA PHE A 447 13.56 21.18 19.55
C PHE A 447 12.83 19.89 19.15
N ILE A 448 13.40 19.09 18.24
CA ILE A 448 12.81 17.82 17.79
C ILE A 448 12.78 16.80 18.92
N ASP A 449 13.85 16.69 19.71
CA ASP A 449 13.88 15.82 20.89
C ASP A 449 12.79 16.20 21.90
N ALA A 450 12.60 17.51 22.14
CA ALA A 450 11.53 18.02 22.97
C ALA A 450 10.13 17.72 22.37
N ALA A 451 10.00 17.76 21.05
CA ALA A 451 8.77 17.40 20.36
C ALA A 451 8.45 15.91 20.48
N TYR A 452 9.44 15.02 20.38
CA TYR A 452 9.28 13.59 20.67
C TYR A 452 8.84 13.35 22.12
N ALA A 453 9.47 14.02 23.08
CA ALA A 453 9.10 13.93 24.49
C ALA A 453 7.66 14.43 24.73
N CYS A 454 7.26 15.53 24.10
CA CYS A 454 5.90 16.06 24.16
C CYS A 454 4.90 15.06 23.57
N TYR A 455 5.18 14.53 22.37
CA TYR A 455 4.36 13.52 21.71
C TYR A 455 4.16 12.29 22.61
N ALA A 456 5.23 11.78 23.21
CA ALA A 456 5.16 10.62 24.10
C ALA A 456 4.31 10.87 25.35
N ARG A 457 4.30 12.09 25.90
CA ARG A 457 3.44 12.45 27.03
C ARG A 457 1.97 12.52 26.62
N CYS A 458 1.67 13.19 25.50
CA CYS A 458 0.30 13.35 25.01
C CYS A 458 -0.33 12.04 24.52
N ALA A 459 0.46 11.01 24.22
CA ALA A 459 -0.03 9.72 23.76
C ALA A 459 -0.40 8.73 24.89
N VAL A 460 -0.14 9.08 26.16
CA VAL A 460 -0.37 8.21 27.34
C VAL A 460 -1.62 8.63 28.15
N GLU A 461 -2.18 9.81 27.87
CA GLU A 461 -3.50 10.27 28.34
C GLU A 461 -4.58 9.95 27.31
#